data_AF-A0A352B6F1-F1
#
_entry.id   AF-A0A352B6F1-F1
#
_cell.length_a   1.000
_cell.length_b   1.000
_cell.length_c   1.000
_cell.angle_alpha   90.00
_cell.angle_beta   90.00
_cell.angle_gamma   90.00
#
_symmetry.space_group_name_H-M   'P 1'
#
loop_
_entity.id
_entity.type
_entity.pdbx_description
1 polymer ?
#
loop_
_entity_poly.entity_id
_entity_poly.type
_entity_poly.pdbx_seq_one_letter_code
_entity_poly.pdbx_strand_id
1 'polypeptide(L)'
;MTLQPASSSSRPVSRRDFLRRVGQGSAAFAVTTMVPTDFLQMPKIFTQEDFTWKHFVEMTDAEKQQRVQELEELYRKRFNDDRISIATTPAKEGVLWGYALNIGKCVGCRRCVKACVGENNQSRDPEIEWIRVLELEKGTMDLDESHHYYNPKEVPDEEHYYMPVQCQQCENPPCVKVCPTTATWQEKDGIVVVDYNWCIGCRFCLAACPYFARRFNWGEPTWNGNLNPHMHYLGNRPRFKGVMEKCTFCIQRSREGHYTACVEACPVGARKFGNLLDPQSEIRQLIAAKRVFRLKEEAGTHPKFFYFTD
;
A
#
# COMPACT_ATOMS: atom_id res chain seq x y z
N MET A 1 6.63 47.67 11.33
CA MET A 1 7.11 46.41 10.72
C MET A 1 5.90 45.65 10.20
N THR A 2 5.62 45.85 8.92
CA THR A 2 4.53 45.22 8.18
C THR A 2 4.91 43.77 7.88
N LEU A 3 4.13 42.82 8.42
CA LEU A 3 4.26 41.40 8.10
C LEU A 3 3.70 41.16 6.69
N GLN A 4 4.55 40.72 5.77
CA GLN A 4 4.13 40.23 4.46
C GLN A 4 3.42 38.88 4.61
N PRO A 5 2.31 38.63 3.91
CA PRO A 5 1.69 37.30 3.87
C PRO A 5 2.54 36.34 3.03
N ALA A 6 2.68 35.12 3.53
CA ALA A 6 3.34 34.01 2.84
C ALA A 6 2.74 33.79 1.44
N SER A 7 3.64 33.61 0.47
CA SER A 7 3.31 33.31 -0.93
C SER A 7 2.49 32.02 -1.05
N SER A 8 1.47 32.08 -1.91
CA SER A 8 0.51 31.02 -2.18
C SER A 8 1.18 29.75 -2.70
N SER A 9 1.23 28.70 -1.89
CA SER A 9 1.56 27.36 -2.36
C SER A 9 0.39 26.79 -3.18
N SER A 10 0.56 26.65 -4.50
CA SER A 10 -0.42 26.00 -5.38
C SER A 10 -0.62 24.53 -4.97
N ARG A 11 -1.84 24.16 -4.58
CA ARG A 11 -2.19 22.77 -4.25
C ARG A 11 -2.29 21.94 -5.54
N PRO A 12 -1.73 20.71 -5.62
CA PRO A 12 -2.01 19.81 -6.73
C PRO A 12 -3.50 19.46 -6.78
N VAL A 13 -4.11 19.57 -7.96
CA VAL A 13 -5.52 19.25 -8.24
C VAL A 13 -5.70 17.75 -8.39
N SER A 14 -6.60 17.17 -7.61
CA SER A 14 -6.92 15.74 -7.68
C SER A 14 -8.01 15.44 -8.71
N ARG A 15 -8.14 14.18 -9.14
CA ARG A 15 -9.29 13.72 -9.97
C ARG A 15 -10.66 14.06 -9.37
N ARG A 16 -10.75 14.11 -8.04
CA ARG A 16 -11.95 14.53 -7.30
C ARG A 16 -12.25 16.03 -7.48
N ASP A 17 -11.22 16.87 -7.53
CA ASP A 17 -11.38 18.32 -7.73
C ASP A 17 -11.83 18.63 -9.16
N PHE A 18 -11.34 17.87 -10.14
CA PHE A 18 -11.84 17.92 -11.52
C PHE A 18 -13.33 17.54 -11.61
N LEU A 19 -13.73 16.39 -11.05
CA LEU A 19 -15.14 15.94 -11.06
C LEU A 19 -16.08 16.93 -10.36
N ARG A 20 -15.62 17.55 -9.26
CA ARG A 20 -16.39 18.62 -8.58
C ARG A 20 -16.57 19.86 -9.44
N ARG A 21 -15.55 20.27 -10.20
CA ARG A 21 -15.60 21.45 -11.06
C ARG A 21 -16.43 21.20 -12.32
N VAL A 22 -16.34 20.01 -12.91
CA VAL A 22 -17.21 19.59 -14.03
C VAL A 22 -18.66 19.48 -13.58
N GLY A 23 -18.93 18.97 -12.37
CA GLY A 23 -20.28 18.91 -11.80
C GLY A 23 -20.92 20.26 -11.46
N GLN A 24 -20.13 21.33 -11.34
CA GLN A 24 -20.61 22.71 -11.17
C GLN A 24 -20.81 23.46 -12.49
N GLY A 25 -20.35 22.88 -13.61
CA GLY A 25 -20.54 23.41 -14.95
C GLY A 25 -21.55 22.58 -15.73
N SER A 26 -22.84 22.74 -15.43
CA SER A 26 -23.89 22.16 -16.27
C SER A 26 -24.01 22.93 -17.59
N ALA A 27 -23.85 22.17 -18.66
CA ALA A 27 -24.34 22.40 -20.03
C ALA A 27 -23.53 23.31 -20.97
N ALA A 28 -23.51 22.85 -22.22
CA ALA A 28 -23.08 23.47 -23.47
C ALA A 28 -21.60 23.30 -23.87
N PHE A 29 -21.46 22.63 -25.02
CA PHE A 29 -20.35 22.70 -25.96
C PHE A 29 -19.67 24.08 -25.97
N ALA A 30 -18.45 24.14 -25.43
CA ALA A 30 -17.42 25.10 -25.85
C ALA A 30 -16.07 24.48 -25.52
N VAL A 31 -15.61 23.61 -26.42
CA VAL A 31 -14.19 23.28 -26.55
C VAL A 31 -13.46 24.58 -26.90
N THR A 32 -12.21 24.69 -26.45
CA THR A 32 -11.21 25.75 -26.68
C THR A 32 -11.33 27.04 -25.86
N THR A 33 -10.20 27.35 -25.21
CA THR A 33 -9.80 28.62 -24.58
C THR A 33 -10.50 29.06 -23.30
N MET A 34 -10.12 28.44 -22.17
CA MET A 34 -9.73 29.16 -20.94
C MET A 34 -9.22 28.13 -19.94
N VAL A 35 -7.98 27.68 -20.15
CA VAL A 35 -7.21 27.04 -19.07
C VAL A 35 -6.52 28.20 -18.33
N PRO A 36 -6.91 28.52 -17.08
CA PRO A 36 -6.22 29.56 -16.31
C PRO A 36 -4.73 29.22 -16.23
N THR A 37 -3.85 30.21 -16.36
CA THR A 37 -2.39 30.03 -16.33
C THR A 37 -1.88 29.34 -15.06
N ASP A 38 -2.65 29.38 -13.98
CA ASP A 38 -2.37 28.65 -12.73
C ASP A 38 -2.48 27.11 -12.88
N PHE A 39 -3.12 26.62 -13.94
CA PHE A 39 -3.19 25.20 -14.29
C PHE A 39 -1.85 24.67 -14.83
N LEU A 40 -1.00 25.56 -15.38
CA LEU A 40 0.33 25.23 -15.90
C LEU A 40 1.42 25.25 -14.81
N GLN A 41 1.09 25.68 -13.59
CA GLN A 41 2.02 25.77 -12.45
C GLN A 41 1.72 24.74 -11.33
N MET A 42 1.15 23.59 -11.69
CA MET A 42 1.00 22.48 -10.75
C MET A 42 2.24 21.58 -10.72
N PRO A 43 2.62 21.02 -9.55
CA PRO A 43 3.70 20.05 -9.50
C PRO A 43 3.31 18.87 -10.41
N LYS A 44 4.21 18.56 -11.36
CA LYS A 44 4.12 17.59 -12.45
C LYS A 44 3.69 16.18 -11.99
N ILE A 45 2.43 15.98 -11.62
CA ILE A 45 1.89 14.67 -11.23
C ILE A 45 0.58 14.37 -11.98
N PHE A 46 -0.10 15.38 -12.51
CA PHE A 46 -1.31 15.24 -13.32
C PHE A 46 -1.25 16.19 -14.52
N THR A 47 -0.90 15.67 -15.70
CA THR A 47 -1.12 16.38 -16.98
C THR A 47 -2.58 16.23 -17.42
N GLN A 48 -3.00 17.00 -18.42
CA GLN A 48 -4.34 16.84 -19.04
C GLN A 48 -4.51 15.43 -19.64
N GLU A 49 -3.41 14.81 -20.09
CA GLU A 49 -3.34 13.44 -20.58
C GLU A 49 -3.59 12.42 -19.46
N ASP A 50 -3.17 12.71 -18.22
CA ASP A 50 -3.44 11.85 -17.06
C ASP A 50 -4.93 11.65 -16.76
N PHE A 51 -5.80 12.50 -17.31
CA PHE A 51 -7.25 12.37 -17.22
C PHE A 51 -7.88 11.56 -18.36
N THR A 52 -7.22 11.48 -19.51
CA THR A 52 -7.70 10.76 -20.69
C THR A 52 -7.20 9.32 -20.76
N TRP A 53 -6.24 8.94 -19.91
CA TRP A 53 -5.71 7.58 -19.88
C TRP A 53 -6.73 6.55 -19.42
N LYS A 54 -6.61 5.36 -20.01
CA LYS A 54 -7.37 4.16 -19.68
C LYS A 54 -7.03 3.67 -18.27
N HIS A 55 -7.92 2.88 -17.70
CA HIS A 55 -7.62 2.14 -16.48
C HIS A 55 -6.48 1.14 -16.74
N PHE A 56 -5.55 0.93 -15.79
CA PHE A 56 -4.38 0.06 -16.00
C PHE A 56 -4.73 -1.35 -16.51
N VAL A 57 -5.88 -1.89 -16.05
CA VAL A 57 -6.39 -3.21 -16.47
C VAL A 57 -6.84 -3.23 -17.94
N GLU A 58 -7.24 -2.09 -18.48
CA GLU A 58 -7.72 -1.93 -19.87
C GLU A 58 -6.59 -1.54 -20.83
N MET A 59 -5.41 -1.19 -20.31
CA MET A 59 -4.26 -0.83 -21.12
C MET A 59 -3.69 -2.07 -21.83
N THR A 60 -3.37 -1.91 -23.10
CA THR A 60 -2.51 -2.82 -23.86
C THR A 60 -1.09 -2.82 -23.29
N ASP A 61 -0.29 -3.83 -23.62
CA ASP A 61 1.09 -3.90 -23.11
C ASP A 61 1.96 -2.76 -23.65
N ALA A 62 1.70 -2.29 -24.87
CA ALA A 62 2.35 -1.10 -25.42
C ALA A 62 1.99 0.17 -24.62
N GLU A 63 0.71 0.38 -24.29
CA GLU A 63 0.26 1.51 -23.47
C GLU A 63 0.87 1.44 -22.06
N LYS A 64 0.97 0.24 -21.46
CA LYS A 64 1.62 0.05 -20.15
C LYS A 64 3.11 0.39 -20.22
N GLN A 65 3.81 -0.05 -21.26
CA GLN A 65 5.24 0.24 -21.44
C GLN A 65 5.50 1.73 -21.63
N GLN A 66 4.73 2.39 -22.49
CA GLN A 66 4.80 3.83 -22.66
C GLN A 66 4.60 4.55 -21.32
N ARG A 67 3.56 4.14 -20.56
CA ARG A 67 3.27 4.75 -19.27
C ARG A 67 4.39 4.55 -18.26
N VAL A 68 5.00 3.37 -18.23
CA VAL A 68 6.16 3.07 -17.40
C VAL A 68 7.32 4.00 -17.75
N GLN A 69 7.62 4.17 -19.04
CA GLN A 69 8.70 5.05 -19.50
C GLN A 69 8.47 6.51 -19.07
N GLU A 70 7.25 7.03 -19.25
CA GLU A 70 6.87 8.38 -18.79
C GLU A 70 7.07 8.55 -17.28
N LEU A 71 6.65 7.55 -16.48
CA LEU A 71 6.80 7.58 -15.02
C LEU A 71 8.26 7.46 -14.58
N GLU A 72 9.05 6.61 -15.22
CA GLU A 72 10.49 6.49 -14.96
C GLU A 72 11.20 7.81 -15.25
N GLU A 73 10.95 8.42 -16.40
CA GLU A 73 11.54 9.73 -16.72
C GLU A 73 11.15 10.80 -15.71
N LEU A 74 9.86 10.84 -15.34
CA LEU A 74 9.36 11.78 -14.34
C LEU A 74 10.06 11.59 -12.99
N TYR A 75 10.21 10.34 -12.56
CA TYR A 75 10.81 10.02 -11.27
C TYR A 75 12.33 10.23 -11.28
N ARG A 76 13.05 9.86 -12.34
CA ARG A 76 14.49 10.16 -12.51
C ARG A 76 14.73 11.65 -12.40
N LYS A 77 13.93 12.48 -13.10
CA LYS A 77 13.99 13.95 -13.04
C LYS A 77 13.63 14.49 -11.65
N ARG A 78 12.59 13.95 -11.00
CA ARG A 78 12.10 14.43 -9.70
C ARG A 78 13.05 14.12 -8.55
N PHE A 79 13.62 12.93 -8.54
CA PHE A 79 14.45 12.42 -7.45
C PHE A 79 15.95 12.51 -7.74
N ASN A 80 16.33 12.91 -8.96
CA ASN A 80 17.71 12.97 -9.42
C ASN A 80 18.45 11.63 -9.18
N ASP A 81 17.80 10.53 -9.61
CA ASP A 81 18.30 9.17 -9.44
C ASP A 81 18.03 8.33 -10.70
N ASP A 82 19.10 8.09 -11.48
CA ASP A 82 19.02 7.34 -12.74
C ASP A 82 18.77 5.84 -12.54
N ARG A 83 18.93 5.32 -11.32
CA ARG A 83 18.71 3.89 -11.00
C ARG A 83 17.23 3.51 -11.00
N ILE A 84 16.33 4.50 -11.04
CA ILE A 84 14.89 4.26 -10.96
C ILE A 84 14.44 3.38 -12.13
N SER A 85 13.75 2.29 -11.77
CA SER A 85 13.19 1.30 -12.69
C SER A 85 11.80 0.90 -12.21
N ILE A 86 10.81 0.84 -13.10
CA ILE A 86 9.44 0.45 -12.77
C ILE A 86 9.06 -0.81 -13.56
N ALA A 87 8.91 -1.92 -12.87
CA ALA A 87 8.40 -3.16 -13.43
C ALA A 87 6.87 -3.19 -13.50
N THR A 88 6.35 -3.93 -14.48
CA THR A 88 4.93 -4.28 -14.64
C THR A 88 4.71 -5.79 -14.64
N THR A 89 5.61 -6.52 -13.97
CA THR A 89 5.60 -7.99 -13.89
C THR A 89 4.19 -8.51 -13.59
N PRO A 90 3.59 -9.33 -14.47
CA PRO A 90 2.21 -9.76 -14.31
C PRO A 90 2.03 -10.69 -13.10
N ALA A 91 0.78 -10.88 -12.69
CA ALA A 91 0.44 -11.90 -11.70
C ALA A 91 0.92 -13.28 -12.15
N LYS A 92 1.52 -14.04 -11.24
CA LYS A 92 2.00 -15.39 -11.53
C LYS A 92 0.82 -16.35 -11.61
N GLU A 93 0.72 -17.10 -12.70
CA GLU A 93 -0.29 -18.14 -12.85
C GLU A 93 -0.01 -19.32 -11.90
N GLY A 94 -1.07 -19.95 -11.38
CA GLY A 94 -0.94 -21.08 -10.44
C GLY A 94 -0.38 -20.69 -9.06
N VAL A 95 -0.29 -19.39 -8.75
CA VAL A 95 0.18 -18.89 -7.46
C VAL A 95 -0.97 -18.23 -6.71
N LEU A 96 -1.09 -18.49 -5.41
CA LEU A 96 -1.94 -17.73 -4.50
C LEU A 96 -1.11 -17.32 -3.29
N TRP A 97 -0.73 -16.05 -3.21
CA TRP A 97 0.12 -15.60 -2.10
C TRP A 97 -0.63 -15.62 -0.76
N GLY A 98 0.03 -16.17 0.25
CA GLY A 98 -0.43 -16.15 1.63
C GLY A 98 0.69 -15.82 2.60
N TYR A 99 0.28 -15.48 3.82
CA TYR A 99 1.18 -15.10 4.91
C TYR A 99 0.81 -15.82 6.19
N ALA A 100 1.77 -16.28 6.97
CA ALA A 100 1.54 -16.81 8.31
C ALA A 100 2.47 -16.11 9.33
N LEU A 101 1.96 -15.84 10.53
CA LEU A 101 2.67 -15.12 11.56
C LEU A 101 2.61 -15.87 12.89
N ASN A 102 3.77 -16.26 13.40
CA ASN A 102 3.93 -16.87 14.71
C ASN A 102 3.95 -15.78 15.78
N ILE A 103 2.84 -15.63 16.51
CA ILE A 103 2.74 -14.63 17.58
C ILE A 103 3.50 -15.06 18.84
N GLY A 104 3.74 -16.36 19.02
CA GLY A 104 4.56 -16.88 20.13
C GLY A 104 6.07 -16.61 19.98
N LYS A 105 6.54 -16.35 18.75
CA LYS A 105 7.94 -15.98 18.46
C LYS A 105 8.16 -14.49 18.28
N CYS A 106 7.10 -13.69 18.14
CA CYS A 106 7.26 -12.27 17.84
C CYS A 106 7.72 -11.50 19.09
N VAL A 107 8.89 -10.88 19.00
CA VAL A 107 9.50 -10.13 20.11
C VAL A 107 9.22 -8.62 20.09
N GLY A 108 8.28 -8.14 19.26
CA GLY A 108 7.94 -6.71 19.25
C GLY A 108 9.01 -5.75 18.68
N CYS A 109 10.16 -6.23 18.18
CA CYS A 109 11.28 -5.35 17.77
C CYS A 109 11.01 -4.37 16.60
N ARG A 110 9.82 -4.43 15.95
CA ARG A 110 9.40 -3.57 14.82
C ARG A 110 10.34 -3.46 13.61
N ARG A 111 11.39 -4.30 13.51
CA ARG A 111 12.28 -4.36 12.32
C ARG A 111 11.49 -4.59 11.03
N CYS A 112 10.46 -5.43 11.08
CA CYS A 112 9.55 -5.66 9.97
C CYS A 112 8.81 -4.41 9.48
N VAL A 113 8.47 -3.50 10.40
CA VAL A 113 7.81 -2.22 10.09
C VAL A 113 8.78 -1.33 9.33
N LYS A 114 9.99 -1.11 9.89
CA LYS A 114 10.99 -0.24 9.27
C LYS A 114 11.49 -0.77 7.92
N ALA A 115 11.63 -2.10 7.78
CA ALA A 115 11.91 -2.72 6.49
C ALA A 115 10.79 -2.49 5.46
N CYS A 116 9.52 -2.63 5.87
CA CYS A 116 8.39 -2.37 4.98
C CYS A 116 8.32 -0.90 4.54
N VAL A 117 8.61 0.02 5.46
CA VAL A 117 8.69 1.47 5.24
C VAL A 117 9.79 1.80 4.21
N GLY A 118 11.00 1.25 4.40
CA GLY A 118 12.13 1.31 3.47
C GLY A 118 11.79 0.80 2.07
N GLU A 119 11.47 -0.49 2.00
CA GLU A 119 11.22 -1.22 0.76
C GLU A 119 10.08 -0.62 -0.07
N ASN A 120 8.98 -0.23 0.60
CA ASN A 120 7.76 0.18 -0.08
C ASN A 120 7.63 1.69 -0.23
N ASN A 121 8.72 2.46 -0.08
CA ASN A 121 8.72 3.92 -0.25
C ASN A 121 7.58 4.63 0.52
N GLN A 122 7.27 4.19 1.73
CA GLN A 122 6.27 4.84 2.59
C GLN A 122 6.69 6.27 2.96
N SER A 123 5.72 7.14 3.26
CA SER A 123 6.06 8.48 3.71
C SER A 123 6.80 8.42 5.05
N ARG A 124 7.86 9.21 5.19
CA ARG A 124 8.61 9.40 6.45
C ARG A 124 8.04 10.55 7.27
N ASP A 125 7.55 11.57 6.58
CA ASP A 125 6.84 12.71 7.18
C ASP A 125 5.71 13.19 6.25
N PRO A 126 4.43 13.09 6.66
CA PRO A 126 3.96 12.39 7.87
C PRO A 126 4.31 10.90 7.79
N GLU A 127 4.67 10.29 8.92
CA GLU A 127 5.04 8.87 8.95
C GLU A 127 3.82 7.99 8.60
N ILE A 128 4.02 7.08 7.64
CA ILE A 128 3.03 6.06 7.30
C ILE A 128 3.64 4.69 7.52
N GLU A 129 2.93 3.86 8.28
CA GLU A 129 3.28 2.46 8.52
C GLU A 129 2.13 1.54 8.11
N TRP A 130 2.42 0.63 7.16
CA TRP A 130 1.49 -0.42 6.71
C TRP A 130 1.35 -1.57 7.71
N ILE A 131 2.34 -1.75 8.58
CA ILE A 131 2.37 -2.78 9.61
C ILE A 131 2.23 -2.08 10.95
N ARG A 132 1.17 -2.41 11.69
CA ARG A 132 1.06 -2.07 13.10
C ARG A 132 1.54 -3.25 13.91
N VAL A 133 2.27 -3.02 14.98
CA VAL A 133 2.56 -4.08 15.95
C VAL A 133 1.78 -3.75 17.21
N LEU A 134 0.88 -4.67 17.57
CA LEU A 134 0.08 -4.57 18.78
C LEU A 134 0.86 -5.23 19.91
N GLU A 135 0.96 -4.56 21.05
CA GLU A 135 1.39 -5.15 22.32
C GLU A 135 0.12 -5.53 23.10
N LEU A 136 0.09 -6.76 23.60
CA LEU A 136 -1.04 -7.33 24.33
C LEU A 136 -0.53 -8.04 25.58
N GLU A 137 -1.28 -7.95 26.67
CA GLU A 137 -1.01 -8.72 27.89
C GLU A 137 -1.18 -10.22 27.63
N LYS A 138 -0.28 -11.04 28.18
CA LYS A 138 -0.38 -12.51 28.07
C LYS A 138 -1.63 -12.99 28.80
N GLY A 139 -2.39 -13.87 28.14
CA GLY A 139 -3.63 -14.43 28.66
C GLY A 139 -4.89 -13.79 28.09
N THR A 140 -4.78 -12.63 27.42
CA THR A 140 -5.88 -12.01 26.67
C THR A 140 -5.59 -12.01 25.16
N MET A 141 -6.67 -12.01 24.37
CA MET A 141 -6.66 -11.78 22.91
C MET A 141 -7.53 -10.57 22.56
N ASP A 142 -7.84 -9.73 23.55
CA ASP A 142 -8.62 -8.51 23.34
C ASP A 142 -7.76 -7.47 22.63
N LEU A 143 -8.11 -7.20 21.37
CA LEU A 143 -7.40 -6.22 20.55
C LEU A 143 -7.76 -4.78 20.90
N ASP A 144 -8.88 -4.56 21.59
CA ASP A 144 -9.34 -3.23 21.98
C ASP A 144 -8.50 -2.68 23.14
N GLU A 145 -7.96 -3.56 23.98
CA GLU A 145 -7.00 -3.25 25.05
C GLU A 145 -5.55 -3.19 24.55
N SER A 146 -5.30 -3.44 23.26
CA SER A 146 -3.93 -3.50 22.74
C SER A 146 -3.26 -2.12 22.62
N HIS A 147 -1.96 -2.08 22.92
CA HIS A 147 -1.15 -0.87 22.79
C HIS A 147 -0.41 -0.82 21.44
N HIS A 148 -0.48 0.34 20.77
CA HIS A 148 0.24 0.60 19.52
C HIS A 148 1.61 1.25 19.71
N TYR A 149 1.80 1.90 20.86
CA TYR A 149 2.93 2.76 21.16
C TYR A 149 3.67 2.22 22.39
N TYR A 150 4.76 1.50 22.13
CA TYR A 150 5.69 0.99 23.13
C TYR A 150 7.12 1.23 22.67
N ASN A 151 8.08 1.19 23.59
CA ASN A 151 9.48 1.40 23.27
C ASN A 151 10.10 0.12 22.67
N PRO A 152 10.50 0.09 21.39
CA PRO A 152 11.03 -1.13 20.76
C PRO A 152 12.43 -1.53 21.27
N LYS A 153 13.03 -0.73 22.17
CA LYS A 153 14.29 -1.06 22.85
C LYS A 153 14.07 -1.84 24.15
N GLU A 154 12.86 -1.83 24.70
CA GLU A 154 12.48 -2.48 25.96
C GLU A 154 11.83 -3.84 25.76
N VAL A 155 11.72 -4.30 24.51
CA VAL A 155 11.10 -5.58 24.15
C VAL A 155 12.16 -6.69 23.97
N PRO A 156 11.83 -7.97 24.23
CA PRO A 156 10.52 -8.48 24.64
C PRO A 156 10.23 -8.22 26.12
N ASP A 157 9.00 -7.80 26.41
CA ASP A 157 8.48 -7.73 27.77
C ASP A 157 8.00 -9.12 28.26
N GLU A 158 8.13 -9.39 29.55
CA GLU A 158 7.78 -10.70 30.13
C GLU A 158 6.28 -10.90 30.32
N GLU A 159 5.51 -9.83 30.49
CA GLU A 159 4.05 -9.86 30.69
C GLU A 159 3.28 -9.75 29.38
N HIS A 160 3.93 -9.28 28.31
CA HIS A 160 3.28 -9.02 27.02
C HIS A 160 3.71 -9.96 25.89
N TYR A 161 2.86 -10.05 24.86
CA TYR A 161 3.20 -10.63 23.56
C TYR A 161 2.83 -9.65 22.44
N TYR A 162 3.41 -9.87 21.27
CA TYR A 162 3.32 -8.92 20.17
C TYR A 162 2.62 -9.52 18.95
N MET A 163 1.58 -8.84 18.47
CA MET A 163 0.81 -9.25 17.30
C MET A 163 0.89 -8.20 16.19
N PRO A 164 1.74 -8.40 15.17
CA PRO A 164 1.73 -7.55 13.99
C PRO A 164 0.46 -7.71 13.14
N VAL A 165 -0.22 -6.60 12.87
CA VAL A 165 -1.41 -6.50 12.02
C VAL A 165 -1.09 -5.65 10.79
N GLN A 166 -1.41 -6.19 9.61
CA GLN A 166 -1.22 -5.53 8.32
C GLN A 166 -2.38 -5.89 7.36
N CYS A 167 -2.27 -5.54 6.08
CA CYS A 167 -3.28 -5.96 5.10
C CYS A 167 -3.30 -7.48 4.97
N GLN A 168 -4.48 -8.05 5.22
CA GLN A 168 -4.69 -9.50 5.24
C GLN A 168 -4.87 -10.13 3.86
N GLN A 169 -4.80 -9.33 2.78
CA GLN A 169 -5.05 -9.75 1.39
C GLN A 169 -6.26 -10.68 1.26
N CYS A 170 -7.41 -10.23 1.76
CA CYS A 170 -8.67 -10.97 1.78
C CYS A 170 -9.00 -11.60 0.41
N GLU A 171 -9.55 -12.81 0.42
CA GLU A 171 -10.13 -13.45 -0.75
C GLU A 171 -11.46 -12.79 -1.13
N ASN A 172 -12.25 -12.39 -0.13
CA ASN A 172 -13.47 -11.61 -0.28
C ASN A 172 -13.27 -10.16 0.24
N PRO A 173 -12.53 -9.31 -0.48
CA PRO A 173 -12.12 -7.99 0.02
C PRO A 173 -13.26 -6.96 -0.02
N PRO A 174 -13.81 -6.51 1.13
CA PRO A 174 -14.84 -5.46 1.14
C PRO A 174 -14.30 -4.14 0.59
N CYS A 175 -13.01 -3.86 0.82
CA CYS A 175 -12.32 -2.68 0.33
C CYS A 175 -12.25 -2.56 -1.20
N VAL A 176 -12.39 -3.66 -1.96
CA VAL A 176 -12.51 -3.65 -3.42
C VAL A 176 -13.94 -3.29 -3.82
N LYS A 177 -14.93 -3.97 -3.22
CA LYS A 177 -16.36 -3.79 -3.53
C LYS A 177 -16.86 -2.35 -3.35
N VAL A 178 -16.31 -1.64 -2.37
CA VAL A 178 -16.72 -0.25 -2.05
C VAL A 178 -15.98 0.82 -2.88
N CYS A 179 -15.06 0.44 -3.77
CA CYS A 179 -14.32 1.43 -4.55
C CYS A 179 -15.16 1.91 -5.74
N PRO A 180 -15.63 3.17 -5.76
CA PRO A 180 -16.55 3.63 -6.79
C PRO A 180 -15.88 3.79 -8.17
N THR A 181 -14.55 3.92 -8.20
CA THR A 181 -13.77 4.07 -9.43
C THR A 181 -13.01 2.81 -9.82
N THR A 182 -13.22 1.70 -9.12
CA THR A 182 -12.48 0.44 -9.35
C THR A 182 -10.95 0.56 -9.32
N ALA A 183 -10.40 1.59 -8.63
CA ALA A 183 -8.97 1.81 -8.47
C ALA A 183 -8.23 0.72 -7.65
N THR A 184 -8.96 -0.25 -7.12
CA THR A 184 -8.41 -1.38 -6.37
C THR A 184 -9.16 -2.62 -6.79
N TRP A 185 -8.42 -3.69 -7.06
CA TRP A 185 -8.95 -4.98 -7.48
C TRP A 185 -8.06 -6.10 -6.93
N GLN A 186 -8.45 -7.35 -7.15
CA GLN A 186 -7.64 -8.53 -6.81
C GLN A 186 -7.00 -9.07 -8.08
N GLU A 187 -5.68 -9.26 -8.05
CA GLU A 187 -4.91 -9.90 -9.12
C GLU A 187 -5.06 -11.43 -9.08
N LYS A 188 -4.72 -12.12 -10.18
CA LYS A 188 -4.81 -13.59 -10.28
C LYS A 188 -3.97 -14.32 -9.23
N ASP A 189 -2.90 -13.68 -8.75
CA ASP A 189 -2.02 -14.23 -7.71
C ASP A 189 -2.54 -13.97 -6.27
N GLY A 190 -3.77 -13.44 -6.16
CA GLY A 190 -4.47 -13.17 -4.91
C GLY A 190 -4.11 -11.86 -4.23
N ILE A 191 -3.12 -11.11 -4.73
CA ILE A 191 -2.76 -9.82 -4.16
C ILE A 191 -3.87 -8.81 -4.49
N VAL A 192 -4.44 -8.17 -3.47
CA VAL A 192 -5.28 -6.99 -3.69
C VAL A 192 -4.34 -5.85 -4.03
N VAL A 193 -4.57 -5.11 -5.10
CA VAL A 193 -3.71 -4.01 -5.54
C VAL A 193 -4.44 -2.68 -5.47
N VAL A 194 -3.69 -1.58 -5.54
CA VAL A 194 -4.24 -0.23 -5.67
C VAL A 194 -3.49 0.47 -6.77
N ASP A 195 -4.21 0.97 -7.75
CA ASP A 195 -3.67 1.93 -8.67
C ASP A 195 -3.76 3.33 -8.03
N TYR A 196 -2.62 3.86 -7.61
CA TYR A 196 -2.57 5.19 -7.01
C TYR A 196 -2.94 6.29 -8.01
N ASN A 197 -2.69 6.14 -9.33
CA ASN A 197 -3.08 7.13 -10.34
C ASN A 197 -4.59 7.18 -10.54
N TRP A 198 -5.27 6.04 -10.37
CA TRP A 198 -6.72 5.94 -10.51
C TRP A 198 -7.50 6.23 -9.22
N CYS A 199 -6.81 6.18 -8.07
CA CYS A 199 -7.41 6.44 -6.76
C CYS A 199 -7.85 7.89 -6.62
N ILE A 200 -9.15 8.11 -6.39
CA ILE A 200 -9.72 9.46 -6.17
C ILE A 200 -9.73 9.93 -4.70
N GLY A 201 -9.20 9.12 -3.78
CA GLY A 201 -9.12 9.50 -2.37
C GLY A 201 -10.48 9.62 -1.65
N CYS A 202 -11.51 8.87 -2.08
CA CYS A 202 -12.83 8.89 -1.43
C CYS A 202 -12.84 8.23 -0.04
N ARG A 203 -11.84 7.40 0.27
CA ARG A 203 -11.63 6.72 1.56
C ARG A 203 -12.69 5.69 1.96
N PHE A 204 -13.65 5.32 1.11
CA PHE A 204 -14.59 4.23 1.43
C PHE A 204 -13.89 2.90 1.74
N CYS A 205 -12.80 2.60 1.04
CA CYS A 205 -12.00 1.40 1.31
C CYS A 205 -11.27 1.44 2.67
N LEU A 206 -11.07 2.63 3.28
CA LEU A 206 -10.58 2.77 4.64
C LEU A 206 -11.65 2.30 5.64
N ALA A 207 -12.88 2.83 5.50
CA ALA A 207 -14.00 2.51 6.36
C ALA A 207 -14.43 1.04 6.25
N ALA A 208 -14.38 0.46 5.04
CA ALA A 208 -14.79 -0.91 4.82
C ALA A 208 -13.77 -1.97 5.28
N CYS A 209 -12.55 -1.59 5.64
CA CYS A 209 -11.51 -2.56 6.01
C CYS A 209 -11.59 -2.89 7.52
N PRO A 210 -11.96 -4.12 7.91
CA PRO A 210 -12.11 -4.48 9.33
C PRO A 210 -10.78 -4.54 10.09
N TYR A 211 -9.65 -4.47 9.37
CA TYR A 211 -8.29 -4.56 9.91
C TYR A 211 -7.59 -3.20 10.02
N PHE A 212 -8.24 -2.11 9.59
CA PHE A 212 -7.64 -0.78 9.49
C PHE A 212 -6.28 -0.78 8.74
N ALA A 213 -6.19 -1.62 7.71
CA ALA A 213 -4.93 -1.90 6.99
C ALA A 213 -4.67 -1.00 5.78
N ARG A 214 -5.58 -0.05 5.53
CA ARG A 214 -5.45 0.96 4.48
C ARG A 214 -4.97 2.26 5.11
N ARG A 215 -4.08 2.98 4.45
CA ARG A 215 -3.55 4.28 4.88
C ARG A 215 -3.90 5.34 3.84
N PHE A 216 -4.23 6.54 4.30
CA PHE A 216 -4.51 7.66 3.42
C PHE A 216 -3.37 8.68 3.53
N ASN A 217 -2.88 9.15 2.38
CA ASN A 217 -1.86 10.19 2.30
C ASN A 217 -2.49 11.56 2.55
N TRP A 218 -2.51 12.00 3.81
CA TRP A 218 -3.05 13.31 4.22
C TRP A 218 -2.12 14.47 3.87
N GLY A 219 -0.82 14.27 4.08
CA GLY A 219 0.25 15.22 3.70
C GLY A 219 0.88 14.86 2.37
N GLU A 220 1.81 15.71 1.93
CA GLU A 220 2.71 15.37 0.83
C GLU A 220 3.74 14.35 1.32
N PRO A 221 3.86 13.17 0.70
CA PRO A 221 4.83 12.17 1.13
C PRO A 221 6.27 12.65 0.97
N THR A 222 7.11 12.32 1.96
CA THR A 222 8.54 12.60 1.96
C THR A 222 9.35 11.32 2.22
N TRP A 223 10.58 11.25 1.70
CA TRP A 223 11.44 10.06 1.81
C TRP A 223 12.79 10.33 2.46
N ASN A 224 13.08 11.60 2.82
CA ASN A 224 14.34 12.04 3.42
C ASN A 224 15.59 11.56 2.64
N GLY A 225 15.51 11.57 1.31
CA GLY A 225 16.59 11.13 0.42
C GLY A 225 16.77 9.62 0.28
N ASN A 226 15.99 8.80 1.00
CA ASN A 226 16.10 7.34 0.96
C ASN A 226 14.87 6.72 0.26
N LEU A 227 14.97 6.66 -1.07
CA LEU A 227 13.99 6.06 -1.96
C LEU A 227 14.55 4.74 -2.52
N ASN A 228 13.75 3.68 -2.49
CA ASN A 228 14.03 2.44 -3.21
C ASN A 228 13.79 2.66 -4.72
N PRO A 229 14.83 2.58 -5.58
CA PRO A 229 14.72 2.84 -7.01
C PRO A 229 14.06 1.70 -7.79
N HIS A 230 14.05 0.48 -7.25
CA HIS A 230 13.46 -0.69 -7.90
C HIS A 230 11.99 -0.81 -7.52
N MET A 231 11.13 -0.42 -8.46
CA MET A 231 9.71 -0.23 -8.22
C MET A 231 8.84 -1.16 -9.04
N HIS A 232 7.62 -1.40 -8.59
CA HIS A 232 6.56 -1.99 -9.38
C HIS A 232 5.39 -1.03 -9.52
N TYR A 233 4.76 -1.00 -10.71
CA TYR A 233 3.66 -0.08 -11.02
C TYR A 233 2.49 -0.17 -10.01
N LEU A 234 2.12 -1.38 -9.59
CA LEU A 234 1.07 -1.61 -8.57
C LEU A 234 1.60 -1.75 -7.14
N GLY A 235 2.88 -1.42 -6.91
CA GLY A 235 3.61 -1.72 -5.69
C GLY A 235 4.11 -0.50 -4.94
N ASN A 236 5.43 -0.41 -4.84
CA ASN A 236 6.19 0.53 -4.03
C ASN A 236 6.54 1.86 -4.72
N ARG A 237 5.87 2.24 -5.81
CA ARG A 237 6.09 3.57 -6.39
C ARG A 237 5.81 4.69 -5.36
N PRO A 238 6.48 5.85 -5.47
CA PRO A 238 6.12 7.07 -4.73
C PRO A 238 4.63 7.38 -4.84
N ARG A 239 3.98 7.61 -3.70
CA ARG A 239 2.59 8.10 -3.66
C ARG A 239 2.57 9.62 -3.66
N PHE A 240 1.40 10.17 -3.92
CA PHE A 240 1.11 11.58 -3.81
C PHE A 240 -0.02 11.81 -2.80
N LYS A 241 -0.16 13.04 -2.33
CA LYS A 241 -1.24 13.42 -1.42
C LYS A 241 -2.60 13.05 -2.01
N GLY A 242 -3.50 12.54 -1.18
CA GLY A 242 -4.86 12.25 -1.57
C GLY A 242 -5.14 10.81 -2.01
N VAL A 243 -4.15 9.92 -2.00
CA VAL A 243 -4.35 8.50 -2.39
C VAL A 243 -4.33 7.55 -1.20
N MET A 244 -5.01 6.43 -1.40
CA MET A 244 -4.97 5.29 -0.48
C MET A 244 -3.78 4.39 -0.81
N GLU A 245 -3.13 3.87 0.21
CA GLU A 245 -2.08 2.86 0.12
C GLU A 245 -2.29 1.75 1.14
N LYS A 246 -1.61 0.62 0.93
CA LYS A 246 -1.69 -0.55 1.80
C LYS A 246 -0.57 -1.53 1.46
N CYS A 247 -0.31 -2.49 2.34
CA CYS A 247 0.56 -3.63 2.04
C CYS A 247 0.11 -4.35 0.76
N THR A 248 1.06 -4.65 -0.11
CA THR A 248 0.92 -5.33 -1.42
C THR A 248 1.69 -6.65 -1.45
N PHE A 249 2.02 -7.22 -0.29
CA PHE A 249 2.93 -8.37 -0.18
C PHE A 249 4.24 -8.17 -0.96
N CYS A 250 4.76 -6.93 -0.92
CA CYS A 250 5.95 -6.50 -1.66
C CYS A 250 5.94 -7.06 -3.09
N ILE A 251 4.90 -6.74 -3.86
CA ILE A 251 4.68 -7.23 -5.23
C ILE A 251 5.94 -7.14 -6.13
N GLN A 252 6.75 -6.11 -5.93
CA GLN A 252 8.05 -5.91 -6.59
C GLN A 252 9.10 -6.97 -6.25
N ARG A 253 8.97 -7.65 -5.09
CA ARG A 253 9.85 -8.73 -4.64
C ARG A 253 9.23 -10.10 -4.86
N SER A 254 7.97 -10.28 -4.44
CA SER A 254 7.32 -11.60 -4.45
C SER A 254 7.13 -12.15 -5.86
N ARG A 255 6.83 -11.29 -6.85
CA ARG A 255 6.72 -11.72 -8.24
C ARG A 255 8.06 -12.16 -8.84
N GLU A 256 9.17 -11.59 -8.34
CA GLU A 256 10.55 -11.91 -8.72
C GLU A 256 11.13 -13.12 -7.97
N GLY A 257 10.36 -13.75 -7.07
CA GLY A 257 10.79 -14.93 -6.33
C GLY A 257 11.54 -14.62 -5.03
N HIS A 258 11.56 -13.35 -4.61
CA HIS A 258 12.14 -12.94 -3.34
C HIS A 258 11.09 -12.94 -2.22
N TYR A 259 11.54 -13.12 -0.98
CA TYR A 259 10.68 -12.91 0.17
C TYR A 259 10.31 -11.43 0.31
N THR A 260 9.18 -11.17 0.96
CA THR A 260 8.79 -9.80 1.31
C THR A 260 9.80 -9.22 2.31
N ALA A 261 10.07 -7.91 2.23
CA ALA A 261 11.05 -7.27 3.13
C ALA A 261 10.76 -7.48 4.63
N CYS A 262 9.48 -7.56 5.02
CA CYS A 262 9.12 -7.80 6.42
C CYS A 262 9.41 -9.24 6.90
N VAL A 263 9.46 -10.23 5.99
CA VAL A 263 9.87 -11.61 6.30
C VAL A 263 11.37 -11.66 6.52
N GLU A 264 12.16 -11.15 5.57
CA GLU A 264 13.62 -11.16 5.64
C GLU A 264 14.16 -10.37 6.83
N ALA A 265 13.52 -9.26 7.18
CA ALA A 265 13.93 -8.43 8.31
C ALA A 265 13.57 -9.03 9.69
N CYS A 266 12.84 -10.14 9.76
CA CYS A 266 12.40 -10.71 11.02
C CYS A 266 13.53 -11.55 11.65
N PRO A 267 14.13 -11.12 12.79
CA PRO A 267 15.30 -11.79 13.36
C PRO A 267 14.98 -13.17 13.97
N VAL A 268 13.70 -13.41 14.29
CA VAL A 268 13.20 -14.58 15.01
C VAL A 268 12.41 -15.53 14.10
N GLY A 269 12.36 -15.25 12.79
CA GLY A 269 11.65 -16.10 11.83
C GLY A 269 10.14 -16.22 12.08
N ALA A 270 9.53 -15.25 12.78
CA ALA A 270 8.11 -15.27 13.13
C ALA A 270 7.19 -15.13 11.90
N ARG A 271 7.69 -14.59 10.79
CA ARG A 271 6.91 -14.28 9.59
C ARG A 271 7.23 -15.27 8.48
N LYS A 272 6.21 -15.99 7.97
CA LYS A 272 6.30 -16.94 6.86
C LYS A 272 5.46 -16.45 5.69
N PHE A 273 5.95 -16.62 4.47
CA PHE A 273 5.29 -16.16 3.25
C PHE A 273 5.49 -17.18 2.13
N GLY A 274 4.46 -17.43 1.33
CA GLY A 274 4.58 -18.40 0.24
C GLY A 274 3.30 -18.59 -0.56
N ASN A 275 3.34 -19.55 -1.48
CA ASN A 275 2.23 -19.92 -2.33
C ASN A 275 1.29 -20.92 -1.62
N LEU A 276 0.07 -20.51 -1.30
CA LEU A 276 -0.95 -21.35 -0.66
C LEU A 276 -1.40 -22.54 -1.54
N LEU A 277 -1.21 -22.47 -2.86
CA LEU A 277 -1.55 -23.57 -3.78
C LEU A 277 -0.45 -24.63 -3.86
N ASP A 278 0.77 -24.31 -3.43
CA ASP A 278 1.89 -25.25 -3.43
C ASP A 278 1.93 -26.04 -2.12
N PRO A 279 1.71 -27.37 -2.15
CA PRO A 279 1.80 -28.25 -0.97
C PRO A 279 3.18 -28.25 -0.30
N GLN A 280 4.23 -27.97 -1.06
CA GLN A 280 5.61 -27.93 -0.56
C GLN A 280 6.01 -26.56 0.00
N SER A 281 5.15 -25.55 -0.14
CA SER A 281 5.43 -24.24 0.44
C SER A 281 5.43 -24.29 1.96
N GLU A 282 6.34 -23.51 2.57
CA GLU A 282 6.47 -23.41 4.03
C GLU A 282 5.13 -23.06 4.70
N ILE A 283 4.36 -22.15 4.09
CA ILE A 283 3.06 -21.75 4.61
C ILE A 283 2.03 -22.90 4.57
N ARG A 284 2.03 -23.71 3.50
CA ARG A 284 1.03 -24.78 3.35
C ARG A 284 1.31 -25.93 4.31
N GLN A 285 2.58 -26.27 4.50
CA GLN A 285 3.04 -27.23 5.49
C GLN A 285 2.71 -26.76 6.91
N LEU A 286 2.94 -25.48 7.21
CA LEU A 286 2.62 -24.87 8.51
C LEU A 286 1.12 -24.94 8.81
N ILE A 287 0.26 -24.51 7.87
CA ILE A 287 -1.20 -24.56 8.05
C ILE A 287 -1.69 -25.99 8.24
N ALA A 288 -1.04 -26.98 7.64
CA ALA A 288 -1.39 -28.39 7.82
C ALA A 288 -0.94 -28.94 9.19
N ALA A 289 0.19 -28.47 9.72
CA ALA A 289 0.82 -29.02 10.92
C ALA A 289 0.45 -28.28 12.23
N LYS A 290 0.04 -27.02 12.15
CA LYS A 290 -0.20 -26.15 13.31
C LYS A 290 -1.66 -25.72 13.40
N ARG A 291 -2.11 -25.41 14.62
CA ARG A 291 -3.38 -24.70 14.82
C ARG A 291 -3.20 -23.25 14.42
N VAL A 292 -3.94 -22.85 13.40
CA VAL A 292 -3.93 -21.48 12.88
C VAL A 292 -5.29 -20.83 13.09
N PHE A 293 -5.31 -19.53 13.28
CA PHE A 293 -6.54 -18.74 13.26
C PHE A 293 -6.42 -17.58 12.27
N ARG A 294 -7.56 -17.07 11.82
CA ARG A 294 -7.67 -15.88 10.98
C ARG A 294 -8.21 -14.75 11.82
N LEU A 295 -7.61 -13.57 11.69
CA LEU A 295 -8.08 -12.40 12.42
C LEU A 295 -9.47 -11.97 11.89
N LYS A 296 -10.41 -11.72 12.80
CA LYS A 296 -11.80 -11.29 12.52
C LYS A 296 -12.49 -12.16 11.47
N GLU A 297 -12.56 -13.47 11.72
CA GLU A 297 -13.17 -14.43 10.81
C GLU A 297 -14.68 -14.18 10.63
N GLU A 298 -15.34 -13.68 11.67
CA GLU A 298 -16.76 -13.27 11.67
C GLU A 298 -17.10 -12.20 10.62
N ALA A 299 -16.11 -11.43 10.15
CA ALA A 299 -16.29 -10.44 9.09
C ALA A 299 -16.47 -11.05 7.69
N GLY A 300 -16.30 -12.37 7.52
CA GLY A 300 -16.56 -13.07 6.25
C GLY A 300 -15.63 -12.65 5.10
N THR A 301 -14.46 -12.09 5.40
CA THR A 301 -13.53 -11.59 4.35
C THR A 301 -12.58 -12.65 3.82
N HIS A 302 -12.55 -13.83 4.45
CA HIS A 302 -11.62 -14.94 4.15
C HIS A 302 -10.16 -14.47 3.99
N PRO A 303 -9.50 -14.01 5.07
CA PRO A 303 -8.09 -13.60 5.06
C PRO A 303 -7.13 -14.65 4.49
N LYS A 304 -6.19 -14.23 3.63
CA LYS A 304 -5.02 -15.04 3.23
C LYS A 304 -3.83 -14.81 4.17
N PHE A 305 -4.16 -14.58 5.44
CA PHE A 305 -3.22 -14.26 6.49
C PHE A 305 -3.60 -15.03 7.74
N PHE A 306 -2.65 -15.79 8.26
CA PHE A 306 -2.87 -16.74 9.33
C PHE A 306 -1.99 -16.37 10.53
N TYR A 307 -2.52 -16.52 11.72
CA TYR A 307 -1.80 -16.36 12.98
C TYR A 307 -1.72 -17.71 13.68
N PHE A 308 -0.60 -17.98 14.34
CA PHE A 308 -0.39 -19.26 15.04
C PHE A 308 0.63 -19.12 16.17
N THR A 309 0.70 -20.16 17.00
CA THR A 309 1.71 -20.36 18.05
C THR A 309 2.32 -21.75 17.89
N ASP A 310 3.48 -21.99 18.50
CA ASP A 310 4.13 -23.30 18.44
C ASP A 310 3.49 -24.34 19.35
#